data_AF-A0A2N3EHG1-F1
#
_entry.id   AF-A0A2N3EHG1-F1
#
_cell.length_a   1.000
_cell.length_b   1.000
_cell.length_c   1.000
_cell.angle_alpha   90.00
_cell.angle_beta   90.00
_cell.angle_gamma   90.00
#
_symmetry.space_group_name_H-M   'P 1'
#
loop_
_entity.id
_entity.type
_entity.pdbx_description
1 polymer ?
#
loop_
_entity_poly.entity_id
_entity_poly.type
_entity_poly.pdbx_seq_one_letter_code
_entity_poly.pdbx_strand_id
1 'polypeptide(L)'
;MSPLLRKPFGAHGKVHDITPASAGWRHVGFGLYRLRPGETASEATGAAEHILVMVEGKAAFRAAGADWGVLGDRMDVFEKSPPHALYVPGGADWTATAETDCTIAVCAAPGRGGHDARRLGPEGVVLTPRGKGANTRYINNIAMEDADVADALLVTEVFTPAGHWSSYPS
;
A
#
# COMPACT_ATOMS: atom_id res chain seq x y z
N MET A 1 -19.88 1.75 -19.92
CA MET A 1 -19.20 1.51 -18.63
C MET A 1 -18.19 2.63 -18.43
N SER A 2 -18.06 3.17 -17.21
CA SER A 2 -17.09 4.24 -16.93
C SER A 2 -15.66 3.72 -17.10
N PRO A 3 -14.74 4.49 -17.75
CA PRO A 3 -13.34 4.12 -17.87
C PRO A 3 -12.58 4.14 -16.52
N LEU A 4 -13.23 4.63 -15.45
CA LEU A 4 -12.65 4.76 -14.12
C LEU A 4 -12.60 3.43 -13.36
N LEU A 5 -13.47 2.47 -13.70
CA LEU A 5 -13.46 1.15 -13.06
C LEU A 5 -12.44 0.24 -13.73
N ARG A 6 -11.38 -0.14 -12.99
CA ARG A 6 -10.40 -1.14 -13.42
C ARG A 6 -10.61 -2.44 -12.65
N LYS A 7 -11.08 -3.48 -13.35
CA LYS A 7 -11.18 -4.84 -12.78
C LYS A 7 -9.80 -5.50 -12.74
N PRO A 8 -9.56 -6.44 -11.81
CA PRO A 8 -8.32 -7.22 -11.83
C PRO A 8 -8.22 -7.98 -13.16
N PHE A 9 -7.02 -8.06 -13.73
CA PHE A 9 -6.77 -8.80 -14.98
C PHE A 9 -6.35 -10.26 -14.74
N GLY A 10 -6.23 -10.67 -13.47
CA GLY A 10 -5.92 -12.02 -13.04
C GLY A 10 -6.33 -12.26 -11.60
N ALA A 11 -6.15 -13.49 -11.13
CA ALA A 11 -6.44 -13.87 -9.74
C ALA A 11 -5.19 -14.11 -8.89
N HIS A 12 -4.01 -14.09 -9.51
CA HIS A 12 -2.73 -14.51 -8.95
C HIS A 12 -1.58 -13.71 -9.58
N GLY A 13 -0.45 -13.57 -8.88
CA GLY A 13 0.66 -12.71 -9.30
C GLY A 13 0.28 -11.23 -9.21
N LYS A 14 0.77 -10.40 -10.13
CA LYS A 14 0.30 -9.01 -10.27
C LYS A 14 -1.12 -9.03 -10.84
N VAL A 15 -2.10 -8.52 -10.12
CA VAL A 15 -3.52 -8.55 -10.52
C VAL A 15 -4.09 -7.17 -10.83
N HIS A 16 -3.45 -6.12 -10.31
CA HIS A 16 -3.68 -4.72 -10.69
C HIS A 16 -2.36 -4.05 -11.06
N ASP A 17 -2.41 -3.20 -12.08
CA ASP A 17 -1.28 -2.38 -12.52
C ASP A 17 -1.82 -1.10 -13.17
N ILE A 18 -2.02 -0.08 -12.34
CA ILE A 18 -2.51 1.22 -12.73
C ILE A 18 -1.31 2.15 -12.72
N THR A 19 -1.00 2.74 -13.87
CA THR A 19 0.13 3.66 -14.04
C THR A 19 -0.40 5.03 -14.43
N PRO A 20 0.39 6.11 -14.26
CA PRO A 20 0.00 7.42 -14.75
C PRO A 20 -0.40 7.42 -16.23
N ALA A 21 0.34 6.67 -17.05
CA ALA A 21 0.05 6.50 -18.47
C ALA A 21 -1.29 5.78 -18.72
N SER A 22 -1.58 4.67 -18.02
CA SER A 22 -2.82 3.92 -18.24
C SER A 22 -4.06 4.60 -17.63
N ALA A 23 -3.86 5.45 -16.62
CA ALA A 23 -4.91 6.24 -15.99
C ALA A 23 -5.16 7.61 -16.67
N GLY A 24 -4.20 8.11 -17.48
CA GLY A 24 -4.29 9.41 -18.13
C GLY A 24 -4.07 10.59 -17.17
N TRP A 25 -3.34 10.39 -16.07
CA TRP A 25 -2.97 11.43 -15.11
C TRP A 25 -1.43 11.48 -14.92
N ARG A 26 -0.94 12.24 -13.93
CA ARG A 26 0.50 12.53 -13.80
C ARG A 26 1.23 11.92 -12.61
N HIS A 27 0.54 11.48 -11.55
CA HIS A 27 1.20 11.10 -10.30
C HIS A 27 0.98 9.64 -9.91
N VAL A 28 -0.25 9.28 -9.55
CA VAL A 28 -0.51 8.04 -8.82
C VAL A 28 -0.27 6.80 -9.69
N GLY A 29 0.51 5.85 -9.18
CA GLY A 29 0.55 4.47 -9.62
C GLY A 29 0.00 3.56 -8.51
N PHE A 30 -0.63 2.46 -8.90
CA PHE A 30 -1.13 1.45 -7.98
C PHE A 30 -0.98 0.05 -8.58
N GLY A 31 -0.17 -0.78 -7.92
CA GLY A 31 -0.06 -2.21 -8.19
C GLY A 31 -0.69 -3.03 -7.06
N LEU A 32 -1.10 -4.26 -7.37
CA LEU A 32 -1.50 -5.24 -6.36
C LEU A 32 -0.99 -6.63 -6.75
N TYR A 33 -0.29 -7.26 -5.83
CA TYR A 33 0.17 -8.64 -5.94
C TYR A 33 -0.66 -9.55 -5.03
N ARG A 34 -1.00 -10.74 -5.54
CA ARG A 34 -1.50 -11.88 -4.76
C ARG A 34 -0.51 -13.03 -4.94
N LEU A 35 0.12 -13.43 -3.86
CA LEU A 35 1.21 -14.40 -3.86
C LEU A 35 0.86 -15.59 -2.98
N ARG A 36 1.39 -16.75 -3.34
CA ARG A 36 1.41 -17.97 -2.52
C ARG A 36 2.74 -18.10 -1.79
N PRO A 37 2.82 -18.90 -0.70
CA PRO A 37 4.07 -19.15 0.00
C PRO A 37 5.20 -19.56 -0.95
N GLY A 38 6.37 -18.93 -0.80
CA GLY A 38 7.57 -19.14 -1.61
C GLY A 38 7.62 -18.36 -2.91
N GLU A 39 6.51 -17.75 -3.36
CA GLU A 39 6.52 -16.89 -4.53
C GLU A 39 7.12 -15.52 -4.24
N THR A 40 7.60 -14.88 -5.29
CA THR A 40 8.30 -13.59 -5.17
C THR A 40 7.73 -12.57 -6.13
N ALA A 41 7.54 -11.35 -5.64
CA ALA A 41 7.33 -10.15 -6.45
C ALA A 41 8.55 -9.25 -6.35
N SER A 42 8.93 -8.60 -7.45
CA SER A 42 10.00 -7.61 -7.46
C SER A 42 9.74 -6.55 -8.52
N GLU A 43 10.12 -5.31 -8.21
CA GLU A 43 10.10 -4.20 -9.15
C GLU A 43 11.25 -3.24 -8.87
N ALA A 44 11.70 -2.54 -9.91
CA ALA A 44 12.54 -1.36 -9.78
C ALA A 44 11.64 -0.13 -9.63
N THR A 45 11.95 0.76 -8.68
CA THR A 45 11.19 1.99 -8.45
C THR A 45 11.44 3.02 -9.55
N GLY A 46 12.61 2.94 -10.22
CA GLY A 46 12.96 3.86 -11.30
C GLY A 46 13.00 5.30 -10.80
N ALA A 47 12.26 6.21 -11.41
CA ALA A 47 12.13 7.59 -10.92
C ALA A 47 10.97 7.78 -9.91
N ALA A 48 10.20 6.74 -9.64
CA ALA A 48 9.10 6.78 -8.67
C ALA A 48 9.60 6.40 -7.28
N GLU A 49 8.93 6.90 -6.25
CA GLU A 49 8.98 6.34 -4.90
C GLU A 49 7.83 5.36 -4.71
N HIS A 50 8.03 4.34 -3.86
CA HIS A 50 7.06 3.29 -3.58
C HIS A 50 6.76 3.23 -2.07
N ILE A 51 5.49 3.00 -1.72
CA ILE A 51 5.10 2.45 -0.42
C ILE A 51 4.48 1.09 -0.67
N LEU A 52 5.12 0.04 -0.15
CA LEU A 52 4.67 -1.34 -0.20
C LEU A 52 3.82 -1.59 1.05
N VAL A 53 2.55 -1.91 0.90
CA VAL A 53 1.65 -2.18 2.04
C VAL A 53 1.33 -3.66 2.08
N MET A 54 1.61 -4.31 3.22
CA MET A 54 1.11 -5.65 3.51
C MET A 54 -0.38 -5.55 3.80
N VAL A 55 -1.20 -5.81 2.79
CA VAL A 55 -2.67 -5.78 2.91
C VAL A 55 -3.12 -6.95 3.77
N GLU A 56 -2.64 -8.15 3.48
CA GLU A 56 -2.89 -9.40 4.20
C GLU A 56 -1.68 -10.32 4.10
N GLY A 57 -1.46 -11.16 5.12
CA GLY A 57 -0.43 -12.18 5.12
C GLY A 57 0.95 -11.68 5.53
N LYS A 58 1.98 -12.48 5.23
CA LYS A 58 3.37 -12.25 5.59
C LYS A 58 4.30 -12.41 4.40
N ALA A 59 5.30 -11.54 4.29
CA ALA A 59 6.34 -11.64 3.28
C ALA A 59 7.68 -11.09 3.81
N ALA A 60 8.78 -11.72 3.41
CA ALA A 60 10.13 -11.26 3.64
C ALA A 60 10.53 -10.21 2.58
N PHE A 61 10.97 -9.03 3.03
CA PHE A 61 11.30 -7.91 2.14
C PHE A 61 12.81 -7.63 2.08
N ARG A 62 13.30 -7.40 0.86
CA ARG A 62 14.58 -6.75 0.59
C ARG A 62 14.32 -5.53 -0.28
N ALA A 63 14.87 -4.38 0.08
CA ALA A 63 14.69 -3.15 -0.68
C ALA A 63 15.82 -2.17 -0.42
N ALA A 64 16.20 -1.42 -1.46
CA ALA A 64 17.26 -0.41 -1.38
C ALA A 64 18.57 -0.95 -0.77
N GLY A 65 18.95 -2.19 -1.12
CA GLY A 65 20.15 -2.86 -0.62
C GLY A 65 20.09 -3.34 0.84
N ALA A 66 18.95 -3.20 1.52
CA ALA A 66 18.75 -3.65 2.90
C ALA A 66 17.78 -4.83 3.00
N ASP A 67 18.01 -5.70 4.00
CA ASP A 67 17.07 -6.74 4.40
C ASP A 67 16.16 -6.21 5.50
N TRP A 68 14.85 -6.22 5.21
CA TRP A 68 13.81 -5.73 6.10
C TRP A 68 13.09 -6.86 6.82
N GLY A 69 13.53 -8.11 6.69
CA GLY A 69 12.91 -9.27 7.33
C GLY A 69 11.46 -9.46 6.93
N VAL A 70 10.71 -10.19 7.76
CA VAL A 70 9.30 -10.49 7.53
C VAL A 70 8.44 -9.33 8.01
N LEU A 71 7.58 -8.85 7.12
CA LEU A 71 6.56 -7.85 7.40
C LEU A 71 5.17 -8.46 7.25
N GLY A 72 4.23 -7.95 8.04
CA GLY A 72 2.82 -8.37 8.03
C GLY A 72 2.47 -9.27 9.21
N ASP A 73 1.27 -9.08 9.73
CA ASP A 73 0.72 -9.84 10.87
C ASP A 73 -0.76 -10.19 10.72
N ARG A 74 -1.55 -9.32 10.07
CA ARG A 74 -2.97 -9.57 9.83
C ARG A 74 -3.17 -10.50 8.64
N MET A 75 -3.99 -11.52 8.82
CA MET A 75 -4.32 -12.48 7.76
C MET A 75 -5.60 -12.09 7.01
N ASP A 76 -6.40 -11.21 7.61
CA ASP A 76 -7.62 -10.65 7.04
C ASP A 76 -7.69 -9.15 7.33
N VAL A 77 -7.98 -8.33 6.31
CA VAL A 77 -8.17 -6.87 6.48
C VAL A 77 -9.24 -6.51 7.52
N PHE A 78 -10.25 -7.36 7.72
CA PHE A 78 -11.35 -7.15 8.66
C PHE A 78 -10.95 -7.32 10.13
N GLU A 79 -9.73 -7.79 10.42
CA GLU A 79 -9.13 -7.73 11.76
C GLU A 79 -8.92 -6.29 12.24
N LYS A 80 -8.86 -5.32 11.31
CA LYS A 80 -8.69 -3.87 11.58
C LYS A 80 -7.45 -3.52 12.40
N SER A 81 -6.47 -4.40 12.45
CA SER A 81 -5.14 -4.09 12.95
C SER A 81 -4.37 -3.24 11.93
N PRO A 82 -3.50 -2.32 12.39
CA PRO A 82 -2.67 -1.53 11.51
C PRO A 82 -1.78 -2.40 10.60
N PRO A 83 -1.60 -2.02 9.32
CA PRO A 83 -0.76 -2.77 8.41
C PRO A 83 0.71 -2.50 8.70
N HIS A 84 1.55 -3.45 8.27
CA HIS A 84 2.97 -3.17 8.02
C HIS A 84 3.11 -2.57 6.62
N ALA A 85 3.99 -1.60 6.47
CA ALA A 85 4.37 -1.05 5.19
C ALA A 85 5.86 -0.72 5.12
N LEU A 86 6.38 -0.54 3.90
CA LEU A 86 7.77 -0.23 3.63
C LEU A 86 7.84 0.88 2.58
N TYR A 87 8.41 2.02 2.96
CA TYR A 87 8.80 3.05 2.02
C TYR A 87 10.09 2.64 1.31
N VAL A 88 10.13 2.81 -0.01
CA VAL A 88 11.28 2.57 -0.87
C VAL A 88 11.48 3.79 -1.79
N PRO A 89 12.65 4.45 -1.75
CA PRO A 89 12.88 5.65 -2.54
C PRO A 89 13.01 5.34 -4.04
N GLY A 90 12.99 6.41 -4.84
CA GLY A 90 13.39 6.34 -6.24
C GLY A 90 14.83 5.90 -6.42
N GLY A 91 15.10 5.23 -7.54
CA GLY A 91 16.41 4.72 -7.92
C GLY A 91 16.79 3.41 -7.24
N ALA A 92 15.85 2.74 -6.58
CA ALA A 92 16.06 1.49 -5.88
C ALA A 92 15.28 0.33 -6.51
N ASP A 93 15.53 -0.87 -6.03
CA ASP A 93 14.74 -2.06 -6.27
C ASP A 93 14.16 -2.59 -4.95
N TRP A 94 13.12 -3.41 -5.07
CA TRP A 94 12.59 -4.17 -3.97
C TRP A 94 12.18 -5.58 -4.43
N THR A 95 12.20 -6.50 -3.49
CA THR A 95 11.77 -7.89 -3.63
C THR A 95 11.01 -8.29 -2.39
N ALA A 96 9.87 -8.95 -2.57
CA ALA A 96 9.04 -9.50 -1.51
C ALA A 96 8.81 -11.00 -1.77
N THR A 97 9.26 -11.85 -0.86
CA THR A 97 9.03 -13.30 -0.90
C THR A 97 7.96 -13.67 0.11
N ALA A 98 6.86 -14.23 -0.37
CA ALA A 98 5.71 -14.58 0.45
C ALA A 98 6.03 -15.74 1.42
N GLU A 99 5.72 -15.58 2.71
CA GLU A 99 5.81 -16.66 3.70
C GLU A 99 4.47 -17.35 3.92
N THR A 100 3.38 -16.62 3.71
CA THR A 100 2.01 -17.12 3.66
C THR A 100 1.39 -16.81 2.31
N ASP A 101 0.15 -17.22 2.07
CA ASP A 101 -0.65 -16.49 1.09
C ASP A 101 -0.71 -15.02 1.52
N CYS A 102 -0.41 -14.10 0.61
CA CYS A 102 -0.35 -12.69 0.95
C CYS A 102 -0.79 -11.77 -0.20
N THR A 103 -1.28 -10.60 0.19
CA THR A 103 -1.67 -9.52 -0.72
C THR A 103 -0.79 -8.31 -0.43
N ILE A 104 -0.05 -7.84 -1.43
CA ILE A 104 0.88 -6.71 -1.32
C ILE A 104 0.43 -5.61 -2.26
N ALA A 105 0.10 -4.43 -1.72
CA ALA A 105 -0.19 -3.25 -2.53
C ALA A 105 1.09 -2.45 -2.78
N VAL A 106 1.23 -1.94 -4.00
CA VAL A 106 2.34 -1.07 -4.41
C VAL A 106 1.77 0.30 -4.71
N CYS A 107 1.93 1.24 -3.79
CA CYS A 107 1.56 2.64 -4.00
C CYS A 107 2.77 3.36 -4.60
N ALA A 108 2.64 3.97 -5.77
CA ALA A 108 3.75 4.64 -6.45
C ALA A 108 3.42 6.10 -6.82
N ALA A 109 4.42 6.97 -6.79
CA ALA A 109 4.33 8.34 -7.28
C ALA A 109 5.72 8.85 -7.70
N PRO A 110 5.84 9.91 -8.51
CA PRO A 110 7.15 10.51 -8.81
C PRO A 110 7.89 10.92 -7.53
N GLY A 111 9.11 10.45 -7.36
CA GLY A 111 9.99 10.84 -6.26
C GLY A 111 10.95 11.95 -6.67
N ARG A 112 11.24 12.87 -5.75
CA ARG A 112 12.28 13.89 -5.87
C ARG A 112 13.56 13.50 -5.11
N GLY A 113 13.46 12.49 -4.24
CA GLY A 113 14.55 12.02 -3.39
C GLY A 113 14.69 12.86 -2.11
N GLY A 114 15.50 12.38 -1.17
CA GLY A 114 15.67 13.01 0.14
C GLY A 114 15.14 12.17 1.31
N HIS A 115 14.58 10.99 1.03
CA HIS A 115 14.12 10.04 2.04
C HIS A 115 14.81 8.68 1.87
N ASP A 116 15.23 8.11 3.00
CA ASP A 116 15.73 6.74 3.04
C ASP A 116 14.59 5.73 3.17
N ALA A 117 14.82 4.52 2.65
CA ALA A 117 13.93 3.39 2.84
C ALA A 117 13.69 3.15 4.34
N ARG A 118 12.44 2.91 4.74
CA ARG A 118 12.08 2.71 6.16
C ARG A 118 10.76 1.96 6.32
N ARG A 119 10.65 1.18 7.39
CA ARG A 119 9.38 0.56 7.80
C ARG A 119 8.39 1.63 8.25
N LEU A 120 7.13 1.43 7.91
CA LEU A 120 6.00 2.25 8.30
C LEU A 120 4.95 1.35 8.97
N GLY A 121 4.58 1.66 10.20
CA GLY A 121 3.73 0.80 10.98
C GLY A 121 4.35 -0.58 11.30
N PRO A 122 3.62 -1.43 12.03
CA PRO A 122 2.32 -1.13 12.63
C PRO A 122 2.45 -0.13 13.80
N GLU A 123 3.63 0.01 14.40
CA GLU A 123 3.89 0.99 15.43
C GLU A 123 3.71 2.42 14.89
N GLY A 124 3.02 3.27 15.66
CA GLY A 124 2.71 4.65 15.28
C GLY A 124 1.47 4.82 14.40
N VAL A 125 0.94 3.76 13.80
CA VAL A 125 -0.33 3.82 13.05
C VAL A 125 -1.50 3.54 14.00
N VAL A 126 -2.35 4.55 14.20
CA VAL A 126 -3.48 4.49 15.14
C VAL A 126 -4.81 4.47 14.41
N LEU A 127 -5.63 3.46 14.69
CA LEU A 127 -6.98 3.33 14.16
C LEU A 127 -7.89 4.43 14.73
N THR A 128 -8.13 5.46 13.93
CA THR A 128 -8.81 6.68 14.37
C THR A 128 -10.25 6.73 13.85
N PRO A 129 -11.28 6.87 14.72
CA PRO A 129 -12.65 7.08 14.27
C PRO A 129 -12.83 8.50 13.71
N ARG A 130 -13.54 8.62 12.58
CA ARG A 130 -13.91 9.90 11.95
C ARG A 130 -15.38 9.90 11.58
N GLY A 131 -16.07 11.00 11.86
CA GLY A 131 -17.51 11.15 11.61
C GLY A 131 -18.38 10.76 12.81
N LYS A 132 -19.71 10.79 12.61
CA LYS A 132 -20.72 10.43 13.61
C LYS A 132 -21.88 9.68 12.95
N GLY A 133 -22.55 8.80 13.70
CA GLY A 133 -23.70 8.02 13.20
C GLY A 133 -23.36 7.21 11.96
N ALA A 134 -24.22 7.29 10.93
CA ALA A 134 -24.01 6.62 9.65
C ALA A 134 -22.81 7.16 8.84
N ASN A 135 -22.10 8.19 9.31
CA ASN A 135 -20.88 8.69 8.66
C ASN A 135 -19.60 8.27 9.41
N THR A 136 -19.71 7.45 10.46
CA THR A 136 -18.54 6.96 11.22
C THR A 136 -17.74 5.97 10.38
N ARG A 137 -16.44 6.24 10.21
CA ARG A 137 -15.45 5.32 9.62
C ARG A 137 -14.21 5.24 10.52
N TYR A 138 -13.39 4.22 10.30
CA TYR A 138 -12.13 4.02 11.01
C TYR A 138 -10.98 4.10 10.03
N ILE A 139 -9.94 4.84 10.38
CA ILE A 139 -8.87 5.20 9.45
C ILE A 139 -7.54 4.83 10.06
N ASN A 140 -6.72 4.11 9.30
CA ASN A 140 -5.28 3.98 9.59
C ASN A 140 -4.54 4.91 8.61
N ASN A 141 -3.90 5.94 9.16
CA ASN A 141 -3.01 6.83 8.41
C ASN A 141 -1.64 6.15 8.31
N ILE A 142 -1.27 5.63 7.14
CA ILE A 142 -0.03 4.87 6.93
C ILE A 142 1.12 5.84 6.61
N ALA A 143 0.86 6.77 5.71
CA ALA A 143 1.74 7.88 5.36
C ALA A 143 0.85 9.04 4.92
N MET A 144 0.61 10.00 5.81
CA MET A 144 -0.23 11.17 5.52
C MET A 144 0.58 12.46 5.74
N GLU A 145 -0.05 13.61 5.55
CA GLU A 145 0.56 14.95 5.60
C GLU A 145 1.34 15.29 6.87
N ASP A 146 1.11 14.56 7.97
CA ASP A 146 1.82 14.67 9.24
C ASP A 146 3.10 13.84 9.32
N ALA A 147 3.37 12.99 8.33
CA ALA A 147 4.52 12.09 8.29
C ALA A 147 5.51 12.48 7.18
N ASP A 148 6.71 12.91 7.57
CA ASP A 148 7.82 13.22 6.65
C ASP A 148 8.55 11.94 6.18
N VAL A 149 7.86 11.18 5.34
CA VAL A 149 8.28 9.84 4.89
C VAL A 149 8.42 9.70 3.38
N ALA A 150 7.73 10.51 2.60
CA ALA A 150 7.63 10.42 1.15
C ALA A 150 7.45 11.81 0.51
N ASP A 151 7.85 11.95 -0.74
CA ASP A 151 7.81 13.23 -1.47
C ASP A 151 6.40 13.61 -1.94
N ALA A 152 5.62 12.62 -2.39
CA ALA A 152 4.32 12.80 -3.04
C ALA A 152 3.27 11.79 -2.58
N LEU A 153 3.68 10.63 -2.06
CA LEU A 153 2.76 9.60 -1.63
C LEU A 153 1.98 9.99 -0.36
N LEU A 154 0.66 9.88 -0.46
CA LEU A 154 -0.26 9.86 0.67
C LEU A 154 -1.03 8.53 0.66
N VAL A 155 -0.92 7.76 1.73
CA VAL A 155 -1.44 6.39 1.85
C VAL A 155 -2.22 6.25 3.14
N THR A 156 -3.49 5.86 3.02
CA THR A 156 -4.39 5.57 4.14
C THR A 156 -5.32 4.43 3.76
N GLU A 157 -5.75 3.68 4.77
CA GLU A 157 -6.84 2.70 4.64
C GLU A 157 -8.04 3.12 5.49
N VAL A 158 -9.23 2.83 4.99
CA VAL A 158 -10.49 3.26 5.61
C VAL A 158 -11.45 2.08 5.71
N PHE A 159 -11.88 1.78 6.94
CA PHE A 159 -12.93 0.81 7.22
C PHE A 159 -14.27 1.53 7.35
N THR A 160 -15.19 1.23 6.43
CA THR A 160 -16.55 1.77 6.44
C THR A 160 -17.52 0.66 6.83
N PRO A 161 -18.17 0.73 8.00
CA PRO A 161 -19.16 -0.26 8.40
C PRO A 161 -20.31 -0.39 7.40
N ALA A 162 -20.97 -1.55 7.35
CA ALA A 162 -22.13 -1.75 6.49
C ALA A 162 -23.23 -0.72 6.79
N GLY A 163 -23.77 -0.09 5.74
CA GLY A 163 -24.76 0.99 5.85
C GLY A 163 -24.20 2.37 6.18
N HIS A 164 -22.87 2.50 6.37
CA HIS A 164 -22.23 3.79 6.59
C HIS A 164 -21.70 4.42 5.29
N TRP A 165 -21.47 5.73 5.32
CA TRP A 165 -20.86 6.50 4.23
C TRP A 165 -19.44 6.97 4.58
N SER A 166 -18.54 6.83 3.62
CA SER A 166 -17.17 7.35 3.64
C SER A 166 -16.89 8.15 2.37
N SER A 167 -15.75 8.86 2.32
CA SER A 167 -15.47 9.87 1.28
C SER A 167 -16.61 10.90 1.12
N TYR A 168 -17.30 11.17 2.24
CA TYR A 168 -18.44 12.06 2.39
C TYR A 168 -18.27 12.92 3.67
N PRO A 169 -18.68 14.22 3.66
CA PRO A 169 -19.20 14.98 2.52
C PRO A 169 -18.17 15.18 1.39
N SER A 170 -18.66 15.47 0.18
CA SER A 170 -17.88 15.71 -1.05
C SER A 170 -17.15 17.05 -1.03
#